data_AF-A0A0Q8TKD8-F1
#
_entry.id   AF-A0A0Q8TKD8-F1
#
_cell.length_a   1.000
_cell.length_b   1.000
_cell.length_c   1.000
_cell.angle_alpha   90.00
_cell.angle_beta   90.00
_cell.angle_gamma   90.00
#
_symmetry.space_group_name_H-M   'P 1'
#
loop_
_entity.id
_entity.type
_entity.pdbx_description
1 polymer ?
#
loop_
_entity_poly.entity_id
_entity_poly.type
_entity_poly.pdbx_seq_one_letter_code
_entity_poly.pdbx_strand_id
1 'polypeptide(L)'
;MSRSPENLAKPEGRWDKTVAFLQRDIRSFFPSEEGKDETANLPDTAAAPDALGQSEHPIESLVDFGKLPDMAFRREVLDWRDNFHANVTNIITELQQAFFYQVDAELRDTSVFRKLITRPANEVLQDSFVRIVRMPLITALRKEEANLNACARKWALFGKADLAIHMRMLNSECASLYGIGFKPGNRSLIEARVQTLLLGPEGFAMHFCDQGSQLSRKLMEVKESC
;
A
#
# COMPACT_ATOMS: atom_id res chain seq x y z
N MET A 1 -1.90 36.49 -53.64
CA MET A 1 -1.17 35.32 -53.12
C MET A 1 -0.98 35.53 -51.62
N SER A 2 -1.69 34.76 -50.78
CA SER A 2 -1.12 33.81 -49.79
C SER A 2 -0.38 34.49 -48.62
N ARG A 3 -0.69 34.31 -47.33
CA ARG A 3 -1.17 33.15 -46.55
C ARG A 3 -1.76 33.59 -45.18
N SER A 4 -2.62 32.75 -44.62
CA SER A 4 -3.22 32.79 -43.28
C SER A 4 -2.22 32.84 -42.11
N PRO A 5 -2.62 33.33 -40.92
CA PRO A 5 -2.03 32.93 -39.66
C PRO A 5 -2.74 31.67 -39.10
N GLU A 6 -2.00 30.57 -39.13
CA GLU A 6 -1.79 29.61 -38.04
C GLU A 6 -2.96 29.35 -37.07
N ASN A 7 -3.74 28.31 -37.37
CA ASN A 7 -4.44 27.52 -36.36
C ASN A 7 -3.41 26.69 -35.58
N LEU A 8 -2.93 27.22 -34.46
CA LEU A 8 -2.20 26.45 -33.45
C LEU A 8 -3.22 25.60 -32.67
N ALA A 9 -3.35 24.35 -33.08
CA ALA A 9 -4.03 23.33 -32.31
C ALA A 9 -3.34 23.20 -30.93
N LYS A 10 -4.07 23.50 -29.86
CA LYS A 10 -3.66 23.17 -28.49
C LYS A 10 -3.54 21.64 -28.38
N PRO A 11 -2.46 21.10 -27.78
CA PRO A 11 -2.42 19.69 -27.47
C PRO A 11 -3.44 19.42 -26.35
N GLU A 12 -4.58 18.81 -26.69
CA GLU A 12 -5.52 18.28 -25.71
C GLU A 12 -4.77 17.34 -24.78
N GLY A 13 -4.69 17.73 -23.51
CA GLY A 13 -3.88 17.06 -22.54
C GLY A 13 -4.51 15.72 -22.21
N ARG A 14 -3.67 14.70 -22.01
CA ARG A 14 -4.06 13.39 -21.46
C ARG A 14 -4.93 13.51 -20.20
N TRP A 15 -4.80 14.63 -19.48
CA TRP A 15 -5.59 15.04 -18.32
C TRP A 15 -7.05 15.38 -18.62
N ASP A 16 -7.36 15.98 -19.77
CA ASP A 16 -8.73 16.34 -20.15
C ASP A 16 -9.57 15.06 -20.37
N LYS A 17 -8.94 14.01 -20.90
CA LYS A 17 -9.57 12.69 -21.07
C LYS A 17 -9.77 11.97 -19.73
N THR A 18 -8.85 12.12 -18.77
CA THR A 18 -8.98 11.54 -17.43
C THR A 18 -10.07 12.25 -16.62
N VAL A 19 -10.14 13.58 -16.70
CA VAL A 19 -11.18 14.38 -16.06
C VAL A 19 -12.55 14.10 -16.69
N ALA A 20 -12.64 13.98 -18.02
CA ALA A 20 -13.88 13.60 -18.69
C ALA A 20 -14.34 12.18 -18.32
N PHE A 21 -13.41 11.23 -18.14
CA PHE A 21 -13.74 9.88 -17.68
C PHE A 21 -14.30 9.89 -16.26
N LEU A 22 -13.65 10.61 -15.33
CA LEU A 22 -14.10 10.76 -13.95
C LEU A 22 -15.45 11.49 -13.86
N GLN A 23 -15.67 12.54 -14.67
CA GLN A 23 -16.94 13.27 -14.70
C GLN A 23 -18.08 12.47 -15.31
N ARG A 24 -17.80 11.58 -16.28
CA ARG A 24 -18.79 10.69 -16.89
C ARG A 24 -19.27 9.64 -15.89
N ASP A 25 -18.36 9.08 -15.09
CA ASP A 25 -18.70 8.08 -14.08
C ASP A 25 -19.44 8.69 -12.88
N ILE A 26 -19.15 9.93 -12.48
CA ILE A 26 -19.90 10.57 -11.37
C ILE A 26 -21.33 10.93 -11.78
N ARG A 27 -21.54 11.35 -13.04
CA ARG A 27 -22.88 11.72 -13.54
C ARG A 27 -23.82 10.51 -13.71
N SER A 28 -23.31 9.29 -13.77
CA SER A 28 -24.14 8.08 -13.84
C SER A 28 -24.68 7.63 -12.48
N PHE A 29 -24.13 8.13 -11.36
CA PHE A 29 -24.58 7.79 -9.99
C PHE A 29 -25.62 8.73 -9.41
N PHE A 30 -25.90 9.88 -10.05
CA PHE A 30 -26.91 10.84 -9.61
C PHE A 30 -27.81 11.19 -10.80
N PRO A 31 -29.09 10.78 -10.82
CA PRO A 31 -30.05 11.32 -11.77
C PRO A 31 -30.13 12.82 -11.51
N SER A 32 -29.74 13.63 -12.50
CA SER A 32 -29.91 15.08 -12.44
C SER A 32 -31.42 15.36 -12.53
N GLU A 33 -32.08 15.56 -11.40
CA GLU A 33 -33.36 16.28 -11.37
C GLU A 33 -33.07 17.76 -11.64
N GLU A 34 -33.04 18.13 -12.92
CA GLU A 34 -33.23 19.52 -13.33
C GLU A 34 -34.40 19.56 -14.32
N GLY A 35 -35.58 19.84 -13.78
CA GLY A 35 -36.70 20.37 -14.53
C GLY A 35 -36.62 21.89 -14.65
N LYS A 36 -37.16 22.39 -15.78
CA LYS A 36 -37.38 23.80 -16.18
C LYS A 36 -36.12 24.54 -16.65
N ASP A 37 -36.08 25.24 -17.78
CA ASP A 37 -37.07 25.76 -18.71
C ASP A 37 -36.40 25.80 -20.10
N GLU A 38 -37.14 25.51 -21.18
CA GLU A 38 -36.92 26.23 -22.45
C GLU A 38 -38.15 26.11 -23.35
N THR A 39 -38.97 27.15 -23.31
CA THR A 39 -40.02 27.46 -24.28
C THR A 39 -39.42 27.81 -25.64
N ALA A 40 -39.78 27.06 -26.68
CA ALA A 40 -39.76 27.54 -28.06
C ALA A 40 -40.92 26.90 -28.86
N ASN A 41 -41.76 27.76 -29.42
CA ASN A 41 -43.02 27.46 -30.11
C ASN A 41 -42.87 26.77 -31.48
N LEU A 42 -43.86 25.94 -31.87
CA LEU A 42 -44.68 25.93 -33.12
C LEU A 42 -45.16 24.51 -33.56
N PRO A 43 -46.25 24.34 -34.36
CA PRO A 43 -47.57 23.91 -33.86
C PRO A 43 -48.15 22.60 -34.47
N ASP A 44 -49.26 22.15 -33.86
CA ASP A 44 -50.34 21.24 -34.31
C ASP A 44 -50.11 20.35 -35.55
N THR A 45 -50.11 19.02 -35.35
CA THR A 45 -51.04 18.13 -36.08
C THR A 45 -51.33 16.85 -35.28
N ALA A 46 -52.62 16.55 -35.18
CA ALA A 46 -53.31 15.38 -34.66
C ALA A 46 -52.55 14.03 -34.68
N ALA A 47 -52.66 13.29 -33.57
CA ALA A 47 -53.43 12.05 -33.45
C ALA A 47 -52.91 11.24 -32.25
N ALA A 48 -53.73 11.08 -31.21
CA ALA A 48 -53.62 9.89 -30.39
C ALA A 48 -54.01 8.69 -31.26
N PRO A 49 -53.31 7.56 -31.11
CA PRO A 49 -54.03 6.48 -30.45
C PRO A 49 -53.16 5.65 -29.50
N ASP A 50 -53.90 5.00 -28.60
CA ASP A 50 -53.55 3.75 -27.93
C ASP A 50 -52.60 3.79 -26.74
N ALA A 51 -53.27 3.88 -25.60
CA ALA A 51 -52.97 3.05 -24.44
C ALA A 51 -52.59 1.61 -24.84
N LEU A 52 -51.29 1.34 -24.89
CA LEU A 52 -50.74 0.01 -24.63
C LEU A 52 -49.78 0.16 -23.48
N GLY A 53 -50.18 -0.39 -22.33
CA GLY A 53 -49.35 -0.51 -21.16
C GLY A 53 -48.05 -1.18 -21.53
N GLN A 54 -47.00 -0.39 -21.69
CA GLN A 54 -45.65 -0.91 -21.53
C GLN A 54 -45.51 -1.15 -20.04
N SER A 55 -45.73 -2.41 -19.64
CA SER A 55 -45.12 -2.92 -18.43
C SER A 55 -43.62 -2.72 -18.61
N GLU A 56 -43.09 -1.59 -18.12
CA GLU A 56 -41.67 -1.47 -17.85
C GLU A 56 -41.37 -2.57 -16.85
N HIS A 57 -40.91 -3.71 -17.37
CA HIS A 57 -40.28 -4.71 -16.53
C HIS A 57 -39.17 -3.98 -15.79
N PRO A 58 -39.17 -3.99 -14.44
CA PRO A 58 -38.09 -3.38 -13.69
C PRO A 58 -36.78 -3.93 -14.23
N ILE A 59 -35.88 -3.05 -14.68
CA ILE A 59 -34.55 -3.46 -15.10
C ILE A 59 -33.93 -4.16 -13.90
N GLU A 60 -33.79 -5.48 -13.96
CA GLU A 60 -33.15 -6.24 -12.90
C GLU A 60 -31.74 -5.69 -12.71
N SER A 61 -31.46 -5.23 -11.49
CA SER A 61 -30.13 -4.75 -11.13
C SER A 61 -29.12 -5.86 -11.41
N LEU A 62 -28.19 -5.60 -12.32
CA LEU A 62 -27.02 -6.44 -12.57
C LEU A 62 -26.13 -6.59 -11.32
N VAL A 63 -26.31 -5.71 -10.33
CA VAL A 63 -25.64 -5.76 -9.04
C VAL A 63 -26.49 -6.56 -8.06
N ASP A 64 -25.94 -7.69 -7.64
CA ASP A 64 -26.45 -8.46 -6.51
C ASP A 64 -26.12 -7.73 -5.20
N PHE A 65 -27.08 -6.95 -4.70
CA PHE A 65 -26.94 -6.17 -3.46
C PHE A 65 -26.62 -7.05 -2.25
N GLY A 66 -26.98 -8.35 -2.27
CA GLY A 66 -26.65 -9.30 -1.22
C GLY A 66 -25.15 -9.59 -1.11
N LYS A 67 -24.39 -9.41 -2.19
CA LYS A 67 -22.93 -9.64 -2.23
C LYS A 67 -22.10 -8.41 -1.89
N LEU A 68 -22.71 -7.22 -1.86
CA LEU A 68 -21.98 -5.98 -1.60
C LEU A 68 -21.21 -5.96 -0.27
N PRO A 69 -21.75 -6.48 0.86
CA PRO A 69 -21.00 -6.53 2.12
C PRO A 69 -19.72 -7.38 2.02
N ASP A 70 -19.80 -8.54 1.35
CA ASP A 70 -18.65 -9.42 1.17
C ASP A 70 -17.60 -8.81 0.25
N MET A 71 -18.01 -8.10 -0.81
CA MET A 71 -17.09 -7.35 -1.67
C MET A 71 -16.40 -6.21 -0.92
N ALA A 72 -17.15 -5.44 -0.12
CA ALA A 72 -16.62 -4.35 0.68
C ALA A 72 -15.59 -4.87 1.71
N PHE A 73 -15.89 -5.98 2.37
CA PHE A 73 -14.96 -6.66 3.27
C PHE A 73 -13.68 -7.09 2.56
N ARG A 74 -13.79 -7.83 1.44
CA ARG A 74 -12.62 -8.28 0.66
C ARG A 74 -11.76 -7.10 0.23
N ARG A 75 -12.39 -6.01 -0.22
CA ARG A 75 -11.69 -4.80 -0.63
C ARG A 75 -10.90 -4.20 0.53
N GLU A 76 -11.50 -4.06 1.71
CA GLU A 76 -10.84 -3.48 2.88
C GLU A 76 -9.64 -4.33 3.34
N VAL A 77 -9.75 -5.66 3.29
CA VAL A 77 -8.64 -6.56 3.62
C VAL A 77 -7.50 -6.48 2.59
N LEU A 78 -7.83 -6.40 1.29
CA LEU A 78 -6.84 -6.22 0.22
C LEU A 78 -6.15 -4.86 0.31
N ASP A 79 -6.92 -3.80 0.58
CA ASP A 79 -6.38 -2.45 0.76
C ASP A 79 -5.45 -2.40 1.98
N TRP A 80 -5.80 -3.08 3.07
CA TRP A 80 -4.88 -3.23 4.21
C TRP A 80 -3.59 -3.94 3.79
N ARG A 81 -3.65 -5.06 3.07
CA ARG A 81 -2.46 -5.81 2.63
C ARG A 81 -1.54 -4.96 1.76
N ASP A 82 -2.11 -4.25 0.79
CA ASP A 82 -1.33 -3.46 -0.16
C ASP A 82 -0.67 -2.26 0.54
N ASN A 83 -1.40 -1.60 1.44
CA ASN A 83 -0.84 -0.55 2.30
C ASN A 83 0.23 -1.10 3.25
N PHE A 84 0.01 -2.29 3.82
CA PHE A 84 0.99 -2.95 4.69
C PHE A 84 2.29 -3.24 3.95
N HIS A 85 2.24 -3.80 2.72
CA HIS A 85 3.43 -4.03 1.90
C HIS A 85 4.18 -2.74 1.61
N ALA A 86 3.46 -1.68 1.24
CA ALA A 86 4.05 -0.37 0.97
C ALA A 86 4.72 0.20 2.24
N ASN A 87 4.01 0.20 3.36
CA ASN A 87 4.49 0.75 4.63
C ASN A 87 5.72 0.00 5.15
N VAL A 88 5.70 -1.34 5.12
CA VAL A 88 6.84 -2.18 5.53
C VAL A 88 8.06 -1.94 4.65
N THR A 89 7.88 -1.87 3.33
CA THR A 89 8.99 -1.63 2.41
C THR A 89 9.58 -0.24 2.60
N ASN A 90 8.73 0.77 2.76
CA ASN A 90 9.15 2.15 2.99
C ASN A 90 9.91 2.27 4.31
N ILE A 91 9.36 1.79 5.42
CA ILE A 91 10.01 1.91 6.72
C ILE A 91 11.35 1.16 6.71
N ILE A 92 11.43 -0.06 6.17
CA ILE A 92 12.71 -0.80 6.14
C ILE A 92 13.76 -0.08 5.31
N THR A 93 13.36 0.56 4.20
CA THR A 93 14.27 1.38 3.38
C THR A 93 14.80 2.58 4.17
N GLU A 94 13.93 3.29 4.89
CA GLU A 94 14.33 4.42 5.75
C GLU A 94 15.26 3.97 6.89
N LEU A 95 14.94 2.86 7.55
CA LEU A 95 15.74 2.31 8.64
C LEU A 95 17.10 1.82 8.15
N GLN A 96 17.18 1.26 6.95
CA GLN A 96 18.44 0.90 6.31
C GLN A 96 19.33 2.13 6.10
N GLN A 97 18.78 3.20 5.52
CA GLN A 97 19.53 4.43 5.29
C GLN A 97 20.02 5.04 6.61
N ALA A 98 19.14 5.13 7.62
CA ALA A 98 19.50 5.60 8.95
C ALA A 98 20.62 4.75 9.57
N PHE A 99 20.57 3.44 9.40
CA PHE A 99 21.60 2.54 9.90
C PHE A 99 22.92 2.66 9.14
N PHE A 100 22.91 2.88 7.83
CA PHE A 100 24.12 3.16 7.05
C PHE A 100 24.81 4.44 7.51
N TYR A 101 24.04 5.50 7.78
CA TYR A 101 24.61 6.72 8.38
C TYR A 101 25.27 6.46 9.74
N GLN A 102 24.67 5.59 10.57
CA GLN A 102 25.25 5.21 11.85
C GLN A 102 26.54 4.39 11.69
N VAL A 103 26.55 3.42 10.77
CA VAL A 103 27.76 2.64 10.43
C VAL A 103 28.90 3.58 10.03
N ASP A 104 28.60 4.57 9.20
CA ASP A 104 29.59 5.57 8.76
C ASP A 104 30.09 6.49 9.89
N ALA A 105 29.20 6.87 10.81
CA ALA A 105 29.58 7.63 12.00
C ALA A 105 30.54 6.80 12.89
N GLU A 106 30.19 5.55 13.17
CA GLU A 106 31.00 4.66 14.01
C GLU A 106 32.34 4.30 13.36
N LEU A 107 32.36 4.05 12.04
CA LEU A 107 33.61 3.77 11.32
C LEU A 107 34.57 4.96 11.33
N ARG A 108 34.05 6.20 11.25
CA ARG A 108 34.86 7.43 11.35
C ARG A 108 35.45 7.59 12.75
N ASP A 109 34.69 7.31 13.80
CA ASP A 109 35.14 7.42 15.20
C ASP A 109 36.20 6.34 15.56
N THR A 110 36.09 5.15 14.94
CA THR A 110 37.03 4.03 15.13
C THR A 110 38.47 4.38 14.69
N SER A 111 38.64 5.39 13.84
CA SER A 111 39.95 5.78 13.28
C SER A 111 40.92 6.40 14.30
N VAL A 112 40.41 6.93 15.42
CA VAL A 112 41.21 7.73 16.36
C VAL A 112 41.76 6.90 17.54
N PHE A 113 41.06 5.86 18.01
CA PHE A 113 41.44 5.15 19.26
C PHE A 113 41.54 3.60 19.19
N ARG A 114 41.14 2.91 18.10
CA ARG A 114 40.96 1.43 18.09
C ARG A 114 41.83 0.62 17.13
N LYS A 115 42.96 1.16 16.65
CA LYS A 115 43.81 0.50 15.63
C LYS A 115 44.45 -0.85 16.03
N LEU A 116 44.31 -1.33 17.27
CA LEU A 116 45.02 -2.54 17.75
C LEU A 116 44.17 -3.81 17.89
N ILE A 117 42.83 -3.74 17.94
CA ILE A 117 41.97 -4.94 17.97
C ILE A 117 40.71 -4.66 17.14
N THR A 118 40.59 -5.33 15.99
CA THR A 118 39.39 -5.20 15.15
C THR A 118 38.28 -6.02 15.78
N ARG A 119 37.34 -5.36 16.47
CA ARG A 119 36.16 -6.03 17.01
C ARG A 119 35.26 -6.56 15.89
N PRO A 120 34.53 -7.67 16.10
CA PRO A 120 33.54 -8.14 15.15
C PRO A 120 32.43 -7.10 14.92
N ALA A 121 32.01 -6.92 13.66
CA ALA A 121 30.99 -5.96 13.27
C ALA A 121 29.64 -6.25 13.94
N ASN A 122 29.29 -7.53 14.09
CA ASN A 122 28.07 -7.92 14.81
C ASN A 122 28.08 -7.45 16.27
N GLU A 123 29.21 -7.47 16.96
CA GLU A 123 29.27 -6.99 18.35
C GLU A 123 29.19 -5.47 18.45
N VAL A 124 29.88 -4.77 17.55
CA VAL A 124 29.92 -3.30 17.57
C VAL A 124 28.56 -2.73 17.21
N LEU A 125 27.93 -3.29 16.18
CA LEU A 125 26.71 -2.75 15.60
C LEU A 125 25.42 -3.26 16.25
N GLN A 126 25.47 -4.26 17.14
CA GLN A 126 24.26 -4.87 17.73
C GLN A 126 23.35 -3.82 18.40
N ASP A 127 23.90 -2.98 19.28
CA ASP A 127 23.11 -1.98 20.01
C ASP A 127 22.48 -0.96 19.04
N SER A 128 23.30 -0.44 18.12
CA SER A 128 22.85 0.47 17.07
C SER A 128 21.77 -0.15 16.19
N PHE A 129 21.89 -1.43 15.83
CA PHE A 129 20.90 -2.12 15.02
C PHE A 129 19.58 -2.27 15.78
N VAL A 130 19.65 -2.67 17.06
CA VAL A 130 18.46 -2.79 17.91
C VAL A 130 17.74 -1.46 18.02
N ARG A 131 18.48 -0.38 18.29
CA ARG A 131 17.91 0.96 18.48
C ARG A 131 17.36 1.56 17.19
N ILE A 132 18.10 1.44 16.08
CA ILE A 132 17.79 2.13 14.83
C ILE A 132 16.85 1.30 13.96
N VAL A 133 17.01 -0.01 13.91
CA VAL A 133 16.23 -0.86 12.99
C VAL A 133 15.15 -1.62 13.75
N ARG A 134 15.53 -2.45 14.72
CA ARG A 134 14.62 -3.42 15.33
C ARG A 134 13.45 -2.75 16.04
N MET A 135 13.72 -1.83 16.97
CA MET A 135 12.66 -1.23 17.79
C MET A 135 11.68 -0.37 16.97
N PRO A 136 12.14 0.47 16.03
CA PRO A 136 11.24 1.18 15.13
C PRO A 136 10.42 0.25 14.24
N LEU A 137 11.03 -0.80 13.70
CA LEU A 137 10.31 -1.79 12.88
C LEU A 137 9.24 -2.54 13.68
N ILE A 138 9.56 -2.98 14.90
CA ILE A 138 8.56 -3.60 15.82
C ILE A 138 7.38 -2.65 16.04
N THR A 139 7.66 -1.37 16.27
CA THR A 139 6.63 -0.36 16.51
C THR A 139 5.72 -0.20 15.29
N ALA A 140 6.30 -0.11 14.09
CA ALA A 140 5.56 -0.03 12.85
C ALA A 140 4.69 -1.28 12.62
N LEU A 141 5.26 -2.48 12.80
CA LEU A 141 4.53 -3.74 12.64
C LEU A 141 3.37 -3.87 13.64
N ARG A 142 3.54 -3.44 14.91
CA ARG A 142 2.42 -3.44 15.88
C ARG A 142 1.29 -2.50 15.48
N LYS A 143 1.61 -1.36 14.88
CA LYS A 143 0.59 -0.45 14.34
C LYS A 143 -0.21 -1.12 13.23
N GLU A 144 0.45 -1.84 12.34
CA GLU A 144 -0.22 -2.56 11.25
C GLU A 144 -1.05 -3.75 11.72
N GLU A 145 -0.55 -4.49 12.71
CA GLU A 145 -1.33 -5.53 13.40
C GLU A 145 -2.59 -4.94 14.03
N ALA A 146 -2.51 -3.77 14.66
CA ALA A 146 -3.68 -3.08 15.22
C ALA A 146 -4.67 -2.65 14.13
N ASN A 147 -4.20 -2.17 12.98
CA ASN A 147 -5.03 -1.82 11.83
C ASN A 147 -5.81 -3.03 11.32
N LEU A 148 -5.14 -4.18 11.16
CA LEU A 148 -5.81 -5.42 10.75
C LEU A 148 -6.85 -5.89 11.76
N ASN A 149 -6.52 -5.82 13.06
CA ASN A 149 -7.45 -6.16 14.12
C ASN A 149 -8.65 -5.19 14.20
N ALA A 150 -8.48 -3.93 13.83
CA ALA A 150 -9.59 -2.99 13.70
C ALA A 150 -10.52 -3.36 12.53
N CYS A 151 -9.95 -3.77 11.38
CA CYS A 151 -10.70 -4.33 10.27
C CYS A 151 -11.49 -5.57 10.71
N ALA A 152 -10.85 -6.55 11.37
CA ALA A 152 -11.52 -7.75 11.86
C ALA A 152 -12.66 -7.43 12.86
N ARG A 153 -12.47 -6.44 13.74
CA ARG A 153 -13.53 -5.97 14.67
C ARG A 153 -14.74 -5.39 13.95
N LYS A 154 -14.51 -4.53 12.95
CA LYS A 154 -15.57 -3.91 12.15
C LYS A 154 -16.51 -4.94 11.52
N TRP A 155 -15.96 -6.09 11.13
CA TRP A 155 -16.70 -7.18 10.48
C TRP A 155 -17.11 -8.32 11.42
N ALA A 156 -17.04 -8.12 12.74
CA ALA A 156 -17.38 -9.13 13.76
C ALA A 156 -16.59 -10.47 13.61
N LEU A 157 -15.32 -10.35 13.19
CA LEU A 157 -14.37 -11.46 13.05
C LEU A 157 -13.26 -11.44 14.11
N PHE A 158 -13.30 -10.48 15.04
CA PHE A 158 -12.30 -10.39 16.09
C PHE A 158 -12.29 -11.63 16.98
N GLY A 159 -11.10 -12.14 17.29
CA GLY A 159 -10.90 -13.38 18.05
C GLY A 159 -11.20 -14.66 17.25
N LYS A 160 -11.72 -14.57 16.02
CA LYS A 160 -11.96 -15.74 15.15
C LYS A 160 -10.72 -16.16 14.36
N ALA A 161 -9.74 -15.27 14.23
CA ALA A 161 -8.46 -15.52 13.60
C ALA A 161 -7.33 -15.02 14.51
N ASP A 162 -6.25 -15.79 14.61
CA ASP A 162 -4.99 -15.26 15.14
C ASP A 162 -4.34 -14.38 14.05
N LEU A 163 -4.38 -13.07 14.27
CA LEU A 163 -3.91 -12.04 13.33
C LEU A 163 -2.58 -11.41 13.78
N ALA A 164 -1.79 -12.13 14.58
CA ALA A 164 -0.52 -11.62 15.09
C ALA A 164 0.61 -11.67 14.03
N ILE A 165 1.40 -10.60 13.99
CA ILE A 165 2.65 -10.56 13.21
C ILE A 165 3.78 -11.18 14.02
N HIS A 166 4.42 -12.20 13.46
CA HIS A 166 5.51 -12.92 14.10
C HIS A 166 6.84 -12.18 13.93
N MET A 167 7.42 -11.75 15.04
CA MET A 167 8.64 -10.93 15.06
C MET A 167 9.92 -11.74 15.29
N ARG A 168 9.84 -13.08 15.27
CA ARG A 168 10.99 -13.95 15.61
C ARG A 168 12.19 -13.75 14.70
N MET A 169 11.98 -13.45 13.42
CA MET A 169 13.06 -13.22 12.45
C MET A 169 13.96 -12.03 12.84
N LEU A 170 13.42 -11.05 13.57
CA LEU A 170 14.23 -9.94 14.03
C LEU A 170 15.37 -10.45 14.92
N ASN A 171 15.16 -11.43 15.79
CA ASN A 171 16.20 -11.93 16.71
C ASN A 171 17.52 -12.40 16.07
N SER A 172 17.54 -12.68 14.76
CA SER A 172 18.76 -13.04 14.00
C SER A 172 19.53 -11.84 13.40
N GLU A 173 19.16 -10.61 13.75
CA GLU A 173 19.66 -9.31 13.26
C GLU A 173 21.14 -9.31 12.81
N CYS A 174 22.09 -9.46 13.74
CA CYS A 174 23.51 -9.29 13.43
C CYS A 174 24.26 -10.60 13.21
N ALA A 175 23.59 -11.75 13.20
CA ALA A 175 24.23 -13.02 12.84
C ALA A 175 24.81 -12.97 11.40
N SER A 176 24.16 -12.19 10.52
CA SER A 176 24.60 -11.93 9.15
C SER A 176 25.94 -11.20 9.04
N LEU A 177 26.38 -10.52 10.11
CA LEU A 177 27.64 -9.77 10.19
C LEU A 177 28.77 -10.56 10.86
N TYR A 178 28.51 -11.81 11.24
CA TYR A 178 29.51 -12.66 11.87
C TYR A 178 30.74 -12.85 10.96
N GLY A 179 31.93 -12.84 11.57
CA GLY A 179 33.20 -13.00 10.86
C GLY A 179 33.69 -11.75 10.09
N ILE A 180 32.93 -10.65 10.11
CA ILE A 180 33.34 -9.38 9.50
C ILE A 180 33.98 -8.50 10.57
N GLY A 181 35.24 -8.10 10.39
CA GLY A 181 35.87 -7.11 11.26
C GLY A 181 35.29 -5.71 11.04
N PHE A 182 35.01 -4.97 12.11
CA PHE A 182 34.53 -3.58 12.01
C PHE A 182 35.68 -2.62 11.72
N LYS A 183 35.89 -2.30 10.43
CA LYS A 183 36.94 -1.39 9.96
C LYS A 183 36.54 -0.71 8.64
N PRO A 184 37.10 0.47 8.31
CA PRO A 184 36.72 1.19 7.08
C PRO A 184 36.86 0.37 5.79
N GLY A 185 37.88 -0.49 5.69
CA GLY A 185 38.08 -1.37 4.53
C GLY A 185 36.99 -2.43 4.33
N ASN A 186 36.17 -2.71 5.35
CA ASN A 186 35.05 -3.65 5.28
C ASN A 186 33.69 -2.93 5.14
N ARG A 187 33.66 -1.60 5.00
CA ARG A 187 32.43 -0.79 4.95
C ARG A 187 31.41 -1.32 3.94
N SER A 188 31.82 -1.48 2.68
CA SER A 188 30.95 -1.97 1.60
C SER A 188 30.42 -3.38 1.87
N LEU A 189 31.22 -4.25 2.48
CA LEU A 189 30.80 -5.60 2.84
C LEU A 189 29.76 -5.59 3.97
N ILE A 190 29.94 -4.73 4.97
CA ILE A 190 28.96 -4.53 6.07
C ILE A 190 27.64 -4.03 5.48
N GLU A 191 27.68 -2.96 4.66
CA GLU A 191 26.50 -2.39 4.02
C GLU A 191 25.77 -3.42 3.14
N ALA A 192 26.51 -4.18 2.32
CA ALA A 192 25.91 -5.20 1.46
C ALA A 192 25.20 -6.31 2.26
N ARG A 193 25.78 -6.75 3.39
CA ARG A 193 25.16 -7.76 4.26
C ARG A 193 23.91 -7.23 4.94
N VAL A 194 23.95 -5.99 5.43
CA VAL A 194 22.78 -5.32 5.99
C VAL A 194 21.70 -5.13 4.93
N GLN A 195 22.05 -4.72 3.71
CA GLN A 195 21.10 -4.59 2.62
C GLN A 195 20.41 -5.93 2.32
N THR A 196 21.18 -7.02 2.29
CA THR A 196 20.63 -8.36 2.07
C THR A 196 19.70 -8.77 3.22
N LEU A 197 20.07 -8.47 4.47
CA LEU A 197 19.24 -8.75 5.64
C LEU A 197 17.91 -7.98 5.62
N LEU A 198 17.93 -6.71 5.21
CA LEU A 198 16.76 -5.83 5.29
C LEU A 198 15.88 -5.94 4.04
N LEU A 199 16.47 -5.83 2.86
CA LEU A 199 15.80 -5.70 1.56
C LEU A 199 16.09 -6.85 0.60
N GLY A 200 16.88 -7.85 1.01
CA GLY A 200 17.13 -9.02 0.19
C GLY A 200 15.87 -9.89 -0.01
N PRO A 201 15.94 -10.88 -0.91
CA PRO A 201 14.82 -11.78 -1.21
C PRO A 201 14.38 -12.59 0.02
N GLU A 202 15.33 -12.92 0.90
CA GLU A 202 15.08 -13.58 2.20
C GLU A 202 15.22 -12.59 3.37
N GLY A 203 15.08 -11.30 3.08
CA GLY A 203 15.23 -10.22 4.04
C GLY A 203 13.95 -9.91 4.80
N PHE A 204 14.04 -8.96 5.75
CA PHE A 204 12.91 -8.54 6.57
C PHE A 204 11.72 -8.05 5.74
N ALA A 205 11.97 -7.26 4.68
CA ALA A 205 10.89 -6.71 3.86
C ALA A 205 10.04 -7.82 3.23
N MET A 206 10.68 -8.77 2.55
CA MET A 206 9.97 -9.89 1.93
C MET A 206 9.28 -10.77 2.97
N HIS A 207 9.97 -11.11 4.06
CA HIS A 207 9.39 -11.94 5.12
C HIS A 207 8.12 -11.33 5.72
N PHE A 208 8.12 -10.03 6.01
CA PHE A 208 6.94 -9.39 6.57
C PHE A 208 5.84 -9.24 5.53
N CYS A 209 6.14 -8.90 4.27
CA CYS A 209 5.15 -8.89 3.18
C CYS A 209 4.48 -10.26 3.01
N ASP A 210 5.24 -11.35 3.08
CA ASP A 210 4.69 -12.70 3.03
C ASP A 210 3.74 -12.96 4.21
N GLN A 211 4.10 -12.54 5.43
CA GLN A 211 3.20 -12.61 6.58
C GLN A 211 1.92 -11.79 6.34
N GLY A 212 2.01 -10.56 5.80
CA GLY A 212 0.83 -9.75 5.47
C GLY A 212 -0.10 -10.43 4.46
N SER A 213 0.47 -11.08 3.45
CA SER A 213 -0.28 -11.88 2.47
C SER A 213 -0.95 -13.10 3.11
N GLN A 214 -0.30 -13.76 4.06
CA GLN A 214 -0.88 -14.89 4.79
C GLN A 214 -2.00 -14.44 5.73
N LEU A 215 -1.81 -13.34 6.46
CA LEU A 215 -2.79 -12.81 7.40
C LEU A 215 -4.05 -12.31 6.70
N SER A 216 -3.90 -11.60 5.57
CA SER A 216 -5.04 -11.17 4.75
C SER A 216 -5.84 -12.35 4.21
N ARG A 217 -5.17 -13.40 3.70
CA ARG A 217 -5.83 -14.63 3.26
C ARG A 217 -6.60 -15.30 4.40
N LYS A 218 -5.95 -15.47 5.55
CA LYS A 218 -6.54 -16.09 6.75
C LYS A 218 -7.82 -15.35 7.20
N LEU A 219 -7.80 -14.02 7.18
CA LEU A 219 -8.97 -13.23 7.54
C LEU A 219 -10.13 -13.42 6.55
N MET A 220 -9.83 -13.53 5.25
CA MET A 220 -10.84 -13.84 4.22
C MET A 220 -11.44 -15.23 4.39
N GLU A 221 -10.62 -16.25 4.60
CA GLU A 221 -11.06 -17.64 4.81
C GLU A 221 -11.99 -17.76 6.03
N VAL A 222 -11.68 -17.03 7.11
CA VAL A 222 -12.52 -17.00 8.32
C VAL A 222 -13.89 -16.35 8.04
N LYS A 223 -13.95 -15.33 7.19
CA LYS A 223 -15.24 -14.72 6.78
C LYS A 223 -16.07 -15.67 5.92
N GLU A 224 -15.43 -16.46 5.05
CA GLU A 224 -16.12 -17.46 4.23
C GLU A 224 -16.65 -18.63 5.07
N SER A 225 -16.05 -18.86 6.23
CA SER A 225 -16.44 -19.92 7.18
C SER A 225 -17.48 -19.49 8.22
N CYS A 226 -17.86 -18.20 8.25
CA CYS A 226 -18.86 -17.63 9.17
C CYS A 226 -20.20 -17.40 8.46
#